data_AF-A0A0J1H5B4-F1
#
_entry.id   AF-A0A0J1H5B4-F1
#
_cell.length_a   1.000
_cell.length_b   1.000
_cell.length_c   1.000
_cell.angle_alpha   90.00
_cell.angle_beta   90.00
_cell.angle_gamma   90.00
#
_symmetry.space_group_name_H-M   'P 1'
#
loop_
_entity.id
_entity.type
_entity.pdbx_description
1 polymer ?
#
loop_
_entity_poly.entity_id
_entity_poly.type
_entity_poly.pdbx_seq_one_letter_code
_entity_poly.pdbx_strand_id
1 'polypeptide(L)'
;MAITIRNIEKHAYMIEELKSLTESNVTTKALIKGGYLAVELGKTLEEERKQRLLAEERLSALQNKIQQYLVSQAALVDAVNTAPGKTQD
;
A
#
# COMPACT_ATOMS: atom_id res chain seq x y z
N MET A 1 -35.34 1.48 25.18
CA MET A 1 -35.68 2.71 24.43
C MET A 1 -34.51 3.67 24.28
N ALA A 2 -33.58 3.79 25.25
CA ALA A 2 -32.39 4.65 25.12
C ALA A 2 -31.31 4.18 24.10
N ILE A 3 -31.23 2.86 23.82
CA ILE A 3 -30.26 2.30 22.87
C ILE A 3 -30.70 2.54 21.42
N THR A 4 -32.00 2.43 21.14
CA THR A 4 -32.58 2.66 19.81
C THR A 4 -32.49 4.13 19.38
N ILE A 5 -32.69 5.07 20.30
CA ILE A 5 -32.59 6.52 20.01
C ILE A 5 -31.14 6.93 19.67
N ARG A 6 -30.14 6.42 20.41
CA ARG A 6 -28.71 6.68 20.12
C ARG A 6 -28.27 6.18 18.75
N ASN A 7 -28.89 5.10 18.24
CA ASN A 7 -28.56 4.60 16.92
C ASN A 7 -29.18 5.47 15.81
N ILE A 8 -30.38 6.00 16.04
CA ILE A 8 -31.05 6.91 15.10
C ILE A 8 -30.26 8.21 14.93
N GLU A 9 -29.76 8.80 16.01
CA GLU A 9 -28.91 9.99 15.95
C GLU A 9 -27.63 9.73 15.16
N LYS A 10 -26.95 8.61 15.41
CA LYS A 10 -25.75 8.21 14.64
C LYS A 10 -26.06 8.05 13.16
N HIS A 11 -27.15 7.38 12.81
CA HIS A 11 -27.57 7.25 11.41
C HIS A 11 -27.90 8.60 10.78
N ALA A 12 -28.51 9.53 11.51
CA ALA A 12 -28.76 10.88 11.01
C ALA A 12 -27.45 11.62 10.70
N TYR A 13 -26.45 11.56 11.59
CA TYR A 13 -25.13 12.15 11.34
C TYR A 13 -24.45 11.52 10.12
N MET A 14 -24.45 10.20 10.00
CA MET A 14 -23.86 9.50 8.85
C MET A 14 -24.53 9.89 7.53
N ILE A 15 -25.85 10.07 7.53
CA ILE A 15 -26.59 10.50 6.34
C ILE A 15 -26.23 11.94 5.96
N GLU A 16 -26.10 12.85 6.92
CA GLU A 16 -25.70 14.23 6.65
C GLU A 16 -24.25 14.32 6.15
N GLU A 17 -23.33 13.55 6.72
CA GLU A 17 -21.96 13.42 6.18
C GLU A 17 -21.98 12.88 4.75
N LEU A 18 -22.78 11.84 4.47
CA LEU A 18 -22.89 11.27 3.13
C LEU A 18 -23.49 12.26 2.13
N LYS A 19 -24.47 13.07 2.54
CA LYS A 19 -25.04 14.14 1.72
C LYS A 19 -24.00 15.21 1.39
N SER A 20 -23.17 15.59 2.36
CA SER A 20 -22.06 16.51 2.15
C SER A 20 -21.02 15.92 1.17
N LEU A 21 -20.62 14.66 1.38
CA LEU A 21 -19.66 13.95 0.53
C LEU A 21 -20.14 13.79 -0.92
N THR A 22 -21.44 13.60 -1.12
CA THR A 22 -22.04 13.33 -2.45
C THR A 22 -22.67 14.57 -3.09
N GLU A 23 -22.50 15.74 -2.46
CA GLU A 23 -23.07 17.03 -2.85
C GLU A 23 -24.57 16.91 -3.17
N SER A 24 -25.31 16.24 -2.29
CA SER A 24 -26.72 15.98 -2.51
C SER A 24 -27.55 16.22 -1.27
N ASN A 25 -28.54 17.11 -1.37
CA ASN A 25 -29.47 17.40 -0.27
C ASN A 25 -30.53 16.29 -0.08
N VAL A 26 -30.62 15.33 -1.01
CA VAL A 26 -31.63 14.25 -1.00
C VAL A 26 -30.99 12.95 -0.55
N THR A 27 -31.48 12.41 0.57
CA THR A 27 -30.95 11.19 1.20
C THR A 27 -30.84 10.01 0.23
N THR A 28 -31.87 9.74 -0.57
CA THR A 28 -31.85 8.62 -1.53
C THR A 28 -30.79 8.81 -2.61
N LYS A 29 -30.61 10.03 -3.11
CA LYS A 29 -29.60 10.35 -4.13
C LYS A 29 -28.19 10.26 -3.54
N ALA A 30 -28.00 10.70 -2.30
CA ALA A 30 -26.75 10.56 -1.56
C ALA A 30 -26.38 9.09 -1.33
N LEU A 31 -27.34 8.24 -0.95
CA LEU A 31 -27.13 6.80 -0.77
C LEU A 31 -26.74 6.10 -2.08
N ILE A 32 -27.43 6.40 -3.18
CA ILE A 32 -27.12 5.81 -4.49
C ILE A 32 -25.72 6.21 -4.94
N LYS A 33 -25.40 7.51 -4.90
CA LYS A 33 -24.06 8.01 -5.23
C LYS A 33 -22.99 7.42 -4.31
N GLY A 34 -23.26 7.35 -3.01
CA GLY A 34 -22.38 6.74 -2.02
C GLY A 34 -22.09 5.28 -2.32
N GLY A 35 -23.11 4.51 -2.76
CA GLY A 35 -22.95 3.14 -3.20
C GLY A 35 -22.01 3.01 -4.40
N TYR A 36 -22.16 3.85 -5.42
CA TYR A 36 -21.26 3.86 -6.57
C TYR A 36 -19.82 4.25 -6.18
N LEU A 37 -19.66 5.31 -5.37
CA LEU A 37 -18.36 5.74 -4.87
C LEU A 37 -17.66 4.63 -4.07
N ALA A 38 -18.38 3.90 -3.24
CA ALA A 38 -17.81 2.79 -2.47
C ALA A 38 -17.28 1.68 -3.38
N VAL A 39 -18.00 1.36 -4.47
CA VAL A 39 -17.56 0.37 -5.45
C VAL A 39 -16.32 0.85 -6.21
N GLU A 40 -16.30 2.12 -6.63
CA GLU A 40 -15.15 2.72 -7.32
C GLU A 40 -13.91 2.76 -6.43
N LEU A 41 -14.04 3.23 -5.20
CA LEU A 41 -12.96 3.25 -4.22
C LEU A 41 -12.43 1.84 -3.93
N GLY A 42 -13.32 0.85 -3.82
CA GLY A 42 -12.91 -0.55 -3.65
C GLY A 42 -12.07 -1.06 -4.82
N LYS A 43 -12.44 -0.72 -6.07
CA LYS A 43 -11.66 -1.09 -7.26
C LYS A 43 -10.30 -0.40 -7.29
N THR A 44 -10.26 0.91 -7.01
CA THR A 44 -9.01 1.68 -6.98
C THR A 44 -8.07 1.16 -5.90
N LEU A 45 -8.59 0.86 -4.70
CA LEU A 45 -7.80 0.32 -3.60
C LEU A 45 -7.17 -1.04 -3.94
N GLU A 46 -7.94 -1.93 -4.60
CA GLU A 46 -7.41 -3.23 -5.05
C GLU A 46 -6.31 -3.07 -6.10
N GLU A 47 -6.46 -2.12 -7.03
CA GLU A 47 -5.41 -1.83 -8.01
C GLU A 47 -4.16 -1.25 -7.36
N GLU A 48 -4.30 -0.25 -6.50
CA GLU A 48 -3.17 0.32 -5.74
C GLU A 48 -2.46 -0.74 -4.91
N ARG A 49 -3.21 -1.66 -4.28
CA ARG A 49 -2.64 -2.76 -3.53
C ARG A 49 -1.80 -3.68 -4.42
N LYS A 50 -2.29 -4.03 -5.62
CA LYS A 50 -1.51 -4.83 -6.59
C LYS A 50 -0.24 -4.10 -7.02
N GLN A 51 -0.34 -2.81 -7.34
CA GLN A 51 0.83 -2.02 -7.71
C GLN A 51 1.85 -1.93 -6.57
N ARG A 52 1.38 -1.78 -5.34
CA ARG A 52 2.24 -1.77 -4.15
C ARG A 52 2.98 -3.10 -3.98
N LEU A 53 2.28 -4.23 -4.08
CA LEU A 53 2.88 -5.56 -4.00
C LEU A 53 3.92 -5.79 -5.10
N LEU A 54 3.64 -5.39 -6.34
CA LEU A 54 4.60 -5.49 -7.45
C LEU A 54 5.82 -4.60 -7.22
N ALA A 55 5.64 -3.40 -6.67
CA ALA A 55 6.74 -2.51 -6.34
C ALA A 55 7.62 -3.08 -5.22
N GLU A 56 7.00 -3.61 -4.16
CA GLU A 56 7.68 -4.28 -3.04
C GLU A 56 8.50 -5.49 -3.53
N GLU A 57 7.92 -6.33 -4.40
CA GLU A 57 8.61 -7.48 -4.99
C GLU A 57 9.83 -7.06 -5.82
N ARG A 58 9.68 -6.05 -6.69
CA ARG A 58 10.78 -5.53 -7.51
C ARG A 58 11.88 -4.92 -6.66
N LEU A 59 11.52 -4.21 -5.60
CA LEU A 59 12.48 -3.60 -4.68
C LEU A 59 13.27 -4.68 -3.94
N SER A 60 12.60 -5.71 -3.42
CA SER A 60 13.25 -6.87 -2.80
C SER A 60 14.20 -7.59 -3.77
N ALA A 61 13.76 -7.83 -5.01
CA ALA A 61 14.60 -8.43 -6.04
C ALA A 61 15.85 -7.58 -6.35
N LEU A 62 15.70 -6.25 -6.40
CA LEU A 62 16.82 -5.34 -6.64
C LEU A 62 17.80 -5.33 -5.46
N GLN A 63 17.31 -5.28 -4.23
CA GLN A 63 18.14 -5.36 -3.03
C GLN A 63 18.95 -6.66 -3.00
N ASN A 64 18.32 -7.79 -3.32
CA ASN A 64 18.99 -9.08 -3.40
C ASN A 64 20.10 -9.08 -4.46
N LYS A 65 19.84 -8.52 -5.65
CA LYS A 65 20.86 -8.40 -6.70
C LYS A 65 22.05 -7.54 -6.27
N ILE A 66 21.78 -6.40 -5.61
CA ILE A 66 22.82 -5.52 -5.10
C ILE A 66 23.64 -6.24 -4.02
N GLN A 67 22.99 -6.94 -3.09
CA GLN A 67 23.67 -7.70 -2.05
C GLN A 67 24.58 -8.78 -2.65
N GLN A 68 24.10 -9.54 -3.64
CA GLN A 68 24.89 -10.55 -4.35
C GLN A 68 26.08 -9.92 -5.08
N TYR A 69 25.88 -8.75 -5.70
CA TYR A 69 26.97 -8.02 -6.35
C TYR A 69 28.04 -7.59 -5.33
N LEU A 70 27.65 -6.99 -4.21
CA LEU A 70 28.59 -6.57 -3.16
C LEU A 70 29.36 -7.75 -2.56
N VAL A 71 28.68 -8.88 -2.32
CA VAL A 71 29.31 -10.11 -1.81
C VAL A 71 30.30 -10.68 -2.81
N SER A 72 29.94 -10.75 -4.09
CA SER A 72 30.86 -11.25 -5.13
C SER A 72 32.05 -10.32 -5.33
N GLN A 73 31.85 -9.00 -5.26
CA GLN A 73 32.93 -8.01 -5.29
C GLN A 73 33.88 -8.19 -4.11
N ALA A 74 33.37 -8.32 -2.89
CA ALA A 74 34.18 -8.55 -1.69
C ALA A 74 35.00 -9.85 -1.81
N ALA A 75 34.37 -10.93 -2.23
CA ALA A 75 35.05 -12.21 -2.43
C ALA A 75 36.17 -12.14 -3.49
N LEU A 76 35.97 -11.38 -4.56
CA LEU A 76 37.01 -11.15 -5.58
C LEU A 76 38.19 -10.35 -5.02
N VAL A 77 37.91 -9.28 -4.27
CA VAL A 77 38.96 -8.48 -3.61
C VAL A 77 39.75 -9.34 -2.62
N ASP A 78 39.07 -10.14 -1.82
CA ASP A 78 39.70 -11.05 -0.87
C ASP A 78 40.57 -12.10 -1.58
N ALA A 79 40.07 -12.71 -2.67
CA ALA A 79 40.82 -13.68 -3.46
C ALA A 79 42.06 -13.07 -4.12
N VAL A 80 41.99 -11.83 -4.61
CA VAL A 80 43.16 -11.10 -5.14
C VAL A 80 44.18 -10.82 -4.04
N ASN A 81 43.73 -10.48 -2.83
CA ASN A 81 44.60 -10.18 -1.70
C ASN A 81 45.23 -11.43 -1.06
N THR A 82 44.56 -12.58 -1.16
CA THR A 82 45.05 -13.87 -0.63
C THR A 82 45.75 -14.75 -1.66
N ALA A 83 45.84 -14.31 -2.93
CA ALA A 83 46.55 -15.04 -3.97
C ALA A 83 48.04 -15.24 -3.62
N PRO A 84 48.60 -16.45 -3.77
CA PRO A 84 49.97 -16.77 -3.39
C PRO A 84 50.93 -16.14 -4.40
N GLY A 85 51.34 -14.91 -4.13
CA GLY A 85 52.29 -14.18 -4.99
C GLY A 85 52.90 -12.92 -4.37
N LYS A 86 52.51 -12.54 -3.15
CA LYS A 86 53.15 -11.45 -2.38
C LYS A 86 53.50 -11.90 -0.97
N THR A 87 54.45 -12.80 -0.91
CA THR A 87 55.47 -12.90 0.15
C THR A 87 56.72 -13.44 -0.56
N GLN A 88 57.38 -12.54 -1.29
CA GLN A 88 58.81 -12.67 -1.57
C GLN A 88 59.55 -11.99 -0.41
N ASP A 89 60.57 -12.70 0.09
CA ASP A 89 61.75 -12.26 0.85
C ASP A 89 61.58 -11.62 2.24
#